data_AF-A0A497JIT4-F1
#
_entry.id   AF-A0A497JIT4-F1
#
_cell.length_a   1.000
_cell.length_b   1.000
_cell.length_c   1.000
_cell.angle_alpha   90.00
_cell.angle_beta   90.00
_cell.angle_gamma   90.00
#
_symmetry.space_group_name_H-M   'P 1'
#
loop_
_entity.id
_entity.type
_entity.pdbx_description
1 polymer ?
#
loop_
_entity_poly.entity_id
_entity_poly.type
_entity_poly.pdbx_seq_one_letter_code
_entity_poly.pdbx_strand_id
1 'polypeptide(L)'
;MPFHIYALGSPTQVMEQYRFDVLVDMIMTAKMNLPQEKPLHLFGAGHPVMFALAVALGCDLFDSAAYALYAKEDRYMTAYGTMRLNEMEYFPCSCPVCTGRTPSEVRDELAMDRQRILAMHNLYVCIAEINRVKQAIINGRLWEYLRLKSQSHPALFQALKKLKEYAAYLEEHSSLTKKSGLFFFDAVDLARPEVVRHRKRLEERYSPPEKAETLILLPQTAEKPFHKSKEYRRIVKILRKEALEKLENAHLCFYAAPFGVVPIELDETYPLSQYEIALPIDLETKRYVAEQVANYIKKSGYKEIIFVEDRENWNEVVTEACERACKKRKIPLKVLSGNRWGKP
;
A
#
# COMPACT_ATOMS: atom_id res chain seq x y z
N MET A 1 -34.16 -4.25 -0.27
CA MET A 1 -35.11 -3.50 -1.12
C MET A 1 -34.35 -2.90 -2.30
N PRO A 2 -34.94 -2.77 -3.49
CA PRO A 2 -34.24 -2.31 -4.69
C PRO A 2 -34.10 -0.78 -4.72
N PHE A 3 -33.24 -0.22 -3.86
CA PHE A 3 -32.95 1.21 -3.86
C PHE A 3 -31.83 1.57 -4.84
N HIS A 4 -31.86 2.80 -5.36
CA HIS A 4 -30.85 3.32 -6.28
C HIS A 4 -29.55 3.72 -5.58
N ILE A 5 -29.64 4.24 -4.35
CA ILE A 5 -28.52 4.70 -3.53
C ILE A 5 -28.72 4.13 -2.13
N TYR A 6 -27.62 3.68 -1.54
CA TYR A 6 -27.58 3.27 -0.14
C TYR A 6 -26.75 4.26 0.65
N ALA A 7 -27.08 4.42 1.93
CA ALA A 7 -26.36 5.36 2.78
C ALA A 7 -25.98 4.72 4.10
N LEU A 8 -24.76 5.01 4.56
CA LEU A 8 -24.29 4.66 5.89
C LEU A 8 -24.61 5.83 6.84
N GLY A 9 -25.69 5.66 7.61
CA GLY A 9 -26.14 6.62 8.62
C GLY A 9 -25.37 6.51 9.93
N SER A 10 -25.38 7.60 10.70
CA SER A 10 -24.77 7.70 12.04
C SER A 10 -23.22 7.61 12.18
N PRO A 11 -22.38 7.78 11.13
CA PRO A 11 -20.93 7.79 11.34
C PRO A 11 -20.42 9.13 11.92
N THR A 12 -21.25 10.17 12.00
CA THR A 12 -20.83 11.54 12.38
C THR A 12 -20.07 11.58 13.70
N GLN A 13 -20.63 10.99 14.76
CA GLN A 13 -19.97 10.96 16.07
C GLN A 13 -18.64 10.19 16.05
N VAL A 14 -18.56 9.12 15.25
CA VAL A 14 -17.33 8.33 15.07
C VAL A 14 -16.25 9.19 14.41
N MET A 15 -16.62 9.97 13.40
CA MET A 15 -15.71 10.87 12.69
C MET A 15 -15.27 12.06 13.57
N GLU A 16 -16.18 12.66 14.34
CA GLU A 16 -15.87 13.76 15.28
C GLU A 16 -14.90 13.32 16.39
N GLN A 17 -15.01 12.07 16.84
CA GLN A 17 -14.11 11.47 17.84
C GLN A 17 -12.82 10.90 17.23
N TYR A 18 -12.56 11.13 15.94
CA TYR A 18 -11.40 10.59 15.22
C TYR A 18 -11.29 9.06 15.28
N ARG A 19 -12.40 8.33 15.47
CA ARG A 19 -12.43 6.85 15.51
C ARG A 19 -12.48 6.26 14.11
N PHE A 20 -11.50 6.62 13.27
CA PHE A 20 -11.48 6.23 11.86
C PHE A 20 -11.28 4.72 11.66
N ASP A 21 -10.71 4.03 12.63
CA ASP A 21 -10.62 2.57 12.64
C ASP A 21 -12.00 1.90 12.79
N VAL A 22 -12.91 2.49 13.56
CA VAL A 22 -14.31 2.04 13.63
C VAL A 22 -15.04 2.41 12.34
N LEU A 23 -14.75 3.58 11.78
CA LEU A 23 -15.31 3.99 10.48
C LEU A 23 -14.96 2.98 9.37
N VAL A 24 -13.73 2.46 9.36
CA VAL A 24 -13.32 1.37 8.46
C VAL A 24 -14.27 0.18 8.59
N ASP A 25 -14.52 -0.31 9.81
CA ASP A 25 -15.40 -1.46 10.03
C ASP A 25 -16.83 -1.18 9.57
N MET A 26 -17.35 0.00 9.88
CA MET A 26 -18.70 0.39 9.49
C MET A 26 -18.86 0.39 7.96
N ILE A 27 -17.91 1.00 7.25
CA ILE A 27 -17.96 1.08 5.78
C ILE A 27 -17.76 -0.31 5.17
N MET A 28 -16.79 -1.08 5.64
CA MET A 28 -16.52 -2.41 5.09
C MET A 28 -17.68 -3.36 5.35
N THR A 29 -18.28 -3.33 6.55
CA THR A 29 -19.48 -4.11 6.86
C THR A 29 -20.62 -3.75 5.90
N ALA A 30 -20.84 -2.47 5.62
CA ALA A 30 -21.84 -2.04 4.65
C ALA A 30 -21.49 -2.53 3.24
N LYS A 31 -20.29 -2.26 2.73
CA LYS A 31 -19.87 -2.61 1.36
C LYS A 31 -19.90 -4.13 1.10
N MET A 32 -19.55 -4.94 2.08
CA MET A 32 -19.60 -6.41 1.98
C MET A 32 -21.02 -6.98 1.92
N ASN A 33 -22.05 -6.20 2.29
CA ASN A 33 -23.44 -6.63 2.33
C ASN A 33 -24.35 -5.84 1.36
N LEU A 34 -23.80 -4.88 0.61
CA LEU A 34 -24.53 -4.06 -0.34
C LEU A 34 -24.21 -4.47 -1.79
N PRO A 35 -25.16 -4.29 -2.74
CA PRO A 35 -24.87 -4.49 -4.16
C PRO A 35 -23.75 -3.56 -4.63
N GLN A 36 -22.76 -4.10 -5.34
CA GLN A 36 -21.53 -3.39 -5.67
C GLN A 36 -21.72 -2.29 -6.71
N GLU A 37 -22.73 -2.45 -7.57
CA GLU A 37 -23.08 -1.52 -8.63
C GLU A 37 -23.85 -0.29 -8.14
N LYS A 38 -24.15 -0.22 -6.84
CA LYS A 38 -24.97 0.84 -6.24
C LYS A 38 -24.09 1.81 -5.45
N PRO A 39 -24.27 3.14 -5.64
CA PRO A 39 -23.52 4.14 -4.88
C PRO A 39 -23.75 4.03 -3.37
N LEU A 40 -22.68 4.19 -2.60
CA LEU A 40 -22.70 4.32 -1.14
C LEU A 40 -22.46 5.78 -0.73
N HIS A 41 -23.44 6.36 -0.05
CA HIS A 41 -23.34 7.68 0.57
C HIS A 41 -22.87 7.58 2.02
N LEU A 42 -21.83 8.33 2.39
CA LEU A 42 -21.36 8.42 3.77
C LEU A 42 -21.91 9.68 4.44
N PHE A 43 -22.90 9.52 5.33
CA PHE A 43 -23.61 10.66 5.91
C PHE A 43 -22.75 11.51 6.86
N GLY A 44 -22.79 12.82 6.70
CA GLY A 44 -22.09 13.77 7.57
C GLY A 44 -20.57 13.79 7.39
N ALA A 45 -20.05 13.11 6.36
CA ALA A 45 -18.63 13.10 6.05
C ALA A 45 -18.23 14.38 5.31
N GLY A 46 -17.96 15.44 6.09
CA GLY A 46 -17.75 16.78 5.56
C GLY A 46 -16.34 17.36 5.64
N HIS A 47 -15.37 16.64 6.22
CA HIS A 47 -14.00 17.13 6.43
C HIS A 47 -13.00 16.51 5.43
N PRO A 48 -12.12 17.30 4.77
CA PRO A 48 -11.20 16.82 3.73
C PRO A 48 -10.29 15.64 4.14
N VAL A 49 -9.88 15.61 5.40
CA VAL A 49 -8.90 14.65 5.95
C VAL A 49 -9.26 13.18 5.69
N MET A 50 -10.55 12.85 5.62
CA MET A 50 -11.03 11.46 5.52
C MET A 50 -11.47 11.04 4.11
N PHE A 51 -11.55 11.95 3.14
CA PHE A 51 -12.08 11.63 1.81
C PHE A 51 -11.28 10.52 1.13
N ALA A 52 -9.95 10.57 1.19
CA ALA A 52 -9.11 9.53 0.63
C ALA A 52 -9.39 8.14 1.24
N LEU A 53 -9.62 8.07 2.56
CA LEU A 53 -9.93 6.82 3.25
C LEU A 53 -11.30 6.30 2.84
N ALA A 54 -12.33 7.14 2.96
CA ALA A 54 -13.70 6.74 2.65
C ALA A 54 -13.86 6.29 1.19
N VAL A 55 -13.23 7.00 0.24
CA VAL A 55 -13.24 6.61 -1.17
C VAL A 55 -12.46 5.31 -1.40
N ALA A 56 -11.31 5.11 -0.75
CA ALA A 56 -10.56 3.85 -0.85
C ALA A 56 -11.33 2.64 -0.30
N LEU A 57 -12.24 2.86 0.66
CA LEU A 57 -13.16 1.86 1.18
C LEU A 57 -14.43 1.69 0.32
N GLY A 58 -14.61 2.52 -0.71
CA GLY A 58 -15.70 2.40 -1.68
C GLY A 58 -16.95 3.24 -1.41
N CYS A 59 -16.82 4.36 -0.67
CA CYS A 59 -17.84 5.41 -0.61
C CYS A 59 -17.78 6.32 -1.84
N ASP A 60 -18.95 6.71 -2.34
CA ASP A 60 -19.12 7.45 -3.60
C ASP A 60 -19.63 8.89 -3.39
N LEU A 61 -20.47 9.08 -2.36
CA LEU A 61 -21.14 10.35 -2.08
C LEU A 61 -20.87 10.83 -0.65
N PHE A 62 -20.76 12.15 -0.50
CA PHE A 62 -20.45 12.86 0.73
C PHE A 62 -21.36 14.07 0.87
N ASP A 63 -21.76 14.39 2.09
CA ASP A 63 -22.43 15.65 2.44
C ASP A 63 -21.67 16.35 3.57
N SER A 64 -21.74 17.69 3.58
CA SER A 64 -21.04 18.51 4.56
C SER A 64 -21.94 19.63 5.06
N ALA A 65 -22.29 19.59 6.35
CA ALA A 65 -22.62 20.80 7.11
C ALA A 65 -21.37 21.40 7.78
N ALA A 66 -20.28 20.62 7.87
CA ALA A 66 -19.06 20.96 8.59
C ALA A 66 -18.41 22.24 8.07
N TYR A 67 -18.42 22.50 6.75
CA TYR A 67 -17.81 23.70 6.18
C TYR A 67 -18.35 25.00 6.79
N ALA A 68 -19.66 25.05 7.03
CA ALA A 68 -20.37 26.21 7.59
C ALA A 68 -20.31 26.23 9.11
N LEU A 69 -20.46 25.07 9.77
CA LEU A 69 -20.35 24.96 11.22
C LEU A 69 -18.96 25.34 11.72
N TYR A 70 -17.91 24.89 11.03
CA TYR A 70 -16.53 25.22 11.36
C TYR A 70 -16.27 26.71 11.17
N ALA A 71 -16.76 27.28 10.07
CA ALA A 71 -16.64 28.71 9.81
C ALA A 71 -17.33 29.57 10.87
N LYS A 72 -18.47 29.14 11.42
CA LYS A 72 -19.17 29.82 12.52
C LYS A 72 -18.34 29.86 13.81
N GLU A 73 -17.44 28.90 13.98
CA GLU A 73 -16.53 28.78 15.13
C GLU A 73 -15.11 29.26 14.82
N ASP A 74 -14.95 30.09 13.78
CA ASP A 74 -13.65 30.61 13.34
C ASP A 74 -12.61 29.51 13.04
N ARG A 75 -13.08 28.33 12.59
CA ARG A 75 -12.26 27.19 12.19
C ARG A 75 -12.01 27.13 10.68
N TYR A 76 -10.74 26.98 10.34
CA TYR A 76 -10.18 26.90 9.00
C TYR A 76 -9.81 25.46 8.65
N MET A 77 -10.48 24.86 7.66
CA MET A 77 -10.16 23.51 7.19
C MET A 77 -8.90 23.51 6.35
N THR A 78 -8.08 22.48 6.53
CA THR A 78 -6.94 22.16 5.65
C THR A 78 -7.09 20.75 5.10
N ALA A 79 -6.23 20.38 4.16
CA ALA A 79 -6.19 19.01 3.67
C ALA A 79 -5.79 18.02 4.78
N TYR A 80 -5.07 18.45 5.82
CA TYR A 80 -4.47 17.58 6.84
C TYR A 80 -5.05 17.80 8.24
N GLY A 81 -6.04 18.67 8.41
CA GLY A 81 -6.64 18.93 9.71
C GLY A 81 -7.46 20.21 9.73
N THR A 82 -7.58 20.80 10.91
CA THR A 82 -8.31 22.05 11.15
C THR A 82 -7.43 22.97 11.97
N MET A 83 -7.45 24.25 11.65
CA MET A 83 -6.76 25.30 12.39
C MET A 83 -7.78 26.31 12.91
N ARG A 84 -7.46 27.03 13.98
CA ARG A 84 -8.27 28.16 14.43
C ARG A 84 -7.69 29.45 13.88
N LEU A 85 -8.54 30.33 13.34
CA LEU A 85 -8.10 31.56 12.67
C LEU A 85 -7.28 32.48 13.58
N ASN A 86 -7.58 32.49 14.89
CA ASN A 86 -6.85 33.26 15.90
C ASN A 86 -5.40 32.79 16.14
N GLU A 87 -5.05 31.58 15.70
CA GLU A 87 -3.71 30.98 15.85
C GLU A 87 -2.90 31.03 14.55
N MET A 88 -3.42 31.65 13.49
CA MET A 88 -2.83 31.63 12.15
C MET A 88 -2.08 32.92 11.84
N GLU A 89 -0.85 32.78 11.35
CA GLU A 89 -0.05 33.88 10.78
C GLU A 89 -0.09 33.91 9.25
N TYR A 90 -0.28 32.75 8.61
CA TYR A 90 -0.36 32.60 7.16
C TYR A 90 -1.54 31.71 6.77
N PHE A 91 -2.14 31.97 5.61
CA PHE A 91 -3.05 31.02 4.98
C PHE A 91 -2.26 30.02 4.14
N PRO A 92 -2.21 28.71 4.49
CA PRO A 92 -1.53 27.69 3.70
C PRO A 92 -2.40 27.22 2.51
N CYS A 93 -2.96 28.16 1.75
CA CYS A 93 -3.89 27.90 0.65
C CYS A 93 -3.81 28.98 -0.42
N SER A 94 -4.11 28.61 -1.66
CA SER A 94 -4.12 29.49 -2.82
C SER A 94 -5.52 29.62 -3.45
N CYS A 95 -6.59 29.36 -2.69
CA CYS A 95 -7.96 29.52 -3.18
C CYS A 95 -8.29 31.03 -3.35
N PRO A 96 -9.36 31.38 -4.10
CA PRO A 96 -9.76 32.78 -4.32
C PRO A 96 -10.02 33.59 -3.03
N VAL A 97 -10.28 32.92 -1.91
CA VAL A 97 -10.48 33.58 -0.61
C VAL A 97 -9.15 33.94 0.04
N CYS A 98 -8.20 33.01 0.03
CA CYS A 98 -6.89 33.15 0.69
C CYS A 98 -5.91 33.98 -0.15
N THR A 99 -6.01 33.94 -1.48
CA THR A 99 -5.18 34.75 -2.36
C THR A 99 -5.62 36.21 -2.24
N GLY A 100 -4.74 37.05 -1.69
CA GLY A 100 -4.99 38.48 -1.50
C GLY A 100 -5.63 38.85 -0.16
N ARG A 101 -5.62 37.94 0.83
CA ARG A 101 -5.96 38.25 2.22
C ARG A 101 -4.95 37.65 3.19
N THR A 102 -4.77 38.28 4.34
CA THR A 102 -4.02 37.72 5.47
C THR A 102 -4.96 37.20 6.57
N PRO A 103 -4.51 36.28 7.44
CA PRO A 103 -5.30 35.89 8.61
C PRO A 103 -5.69 37.07 9.50
N SER A 104 -4.82 38.07 9.66
CA SER A 104 -5.12 39.26 10.47
C SER A 104 -6.29 40.05 9.88
N GLU A 105 -6.24 40.35 8.57
CA GLU A 105 -7.33 41.05 7.89
C GLU A 105 -8.66 40.31 8.08
N VAL A 106 -8.67 38.98 7.92
CA VAL A 106 -9.90 38.19 8.09
C VAL A 106 -10.38 38.15 9.54
N ARG A 107 -9.49 38.26 10.54
CA ARG A 107 -9.90 38.37 11.95
C ARG A 107 -10.62 39.68 12.24
N ASP A 108 -10.16 40.76 11.61
CA ASP A 108 -10.67 42.11 11.82
C ASP A 108 -12.00 42.37 11.07
N GLU A 109 -12.41 41.46 10.19
CA GLU A 109 -13.72 41.48 9.51
C GLU A 109 -14.89 41.31 10.48
N LEU A 110 -16.06 41.82 10.07
CA LEU A 110 -17.32 41.59 10.76
C LEU A 110 -17.64 40.09 10.84
N ALA A 111 -18.26 39.66 11.95
CA ALA A 111 -18.50 38.24 12.21
C ALA A 111 -19.21 37.49 11.06
N MET A 112 -20.19 38.12 10.41
CA MET A 112 -20.88 37.50 9.25
C MET A 112 -19.97 37.37 8.03
N ASP A 113 -19.16 38.38 7.73
CA ASP A 113 -18.23 38.34 6.60
C ASP A 113 -17.10 37.36 6.83
N ARG A 114 -16.55 37.33 8.05
CA ARG A 114 -15.55 36.35 8.47
C ARG A 114 -16.08 34.92 8.33
N GLN A 115 -17.29 34.65 8.81
CA GLN A 115 -17.93 33.34 8.65
C GLN A 115 -18.13 32.99 7.17
N ARG A 116 -18.57 33.94 6.34
CA ARG A 116 -18.76 33.72 4.89
C ARG A 116 -17.43 33.40 4.19
N ILE A 117 -16.37 34.14 4.51
CA ILE A 117 -15.01 33.96 4.01
C ILE A 117 -14.51 32.54 4.36
N LEU A 118 -14.56 32.17 5.65
CA LEU A 118 -14.12 30.86 6.11
C LEU A 118 -14.95 29.72 5.51
N ALA A 119 -16.28 29.86 5.41
CA ALA A 119 -17.15 28.85 4.81
C ALA A 119 -16.80 28.61 3.35
N MET A 120 -16.56 29.68 2.60
CA MET A 120 -16.16 29.61 1.19
C MET A 120 -14.80 28.93 1.02
N HIS A 121 -13.82 29.29 1.85
CA HIS A 121 -12.52 28.60 1.90
C HIS A 121 -12.68 27.10 2.19
N ASN A 122 -13.46 26.75 3.22
CA ASN A 122 -13.69 25.36 3.62
C ASN A 122 -14.29 24.53 2.47
N LEU A 123 -15.22 25.10 1.70
CA LEU A 123 -15.76 24.47 0.49
C LEU A 123 -14.68 24.27 -0.59
N TYR A 124 -13.87 25.29 -0.86
CA TYR A 124 -12.77 25.18 -1.84
C TYR A 124 -11.80 24.05 -1.48
N VAL A 125 -11.45 23.91 -0.20
CA VAL A 125 -10.55 22.83 0.24
C VAL A 125 -11.21 21.47 0.07
N CYS A 126 -12.50 21.32 0.40
CA CYS A 126 -13.23 20.07 0.21
C CYS A 126 -13.26 19.65 -1.27
N ILE A 127 -13.60 20.58 -2.16
CA ILE A 127 -13.65 20.32 -3.61
C ILE A 127 -12.26 19.99 -4.15
N ALA A 128 -11.24 20.76 -3.76
CA ALA A 128 -9.87 20.49 -4.16
C ALA A 128 -9.41 19.11 -3.71
N GLU A 129 -9.79 18.68 -2.51
CA GLU A 129 -9.45 17.35 -2.00
C GLU A 129 -10.13 16.23 -2.78
N ILE A 130 -11.43 16.36 -3.09
CA ILE A 130 -12.13 15.40 -3.96
C ILE A 130 -11.47 15.31 -5.34
N ASN A 131 -11.05 16.43 -5.92
CA ASN A 131 -10.34 16.43 -7.20
C ASN A 131 -8.99 15.71 -7.13
N ARG A 132 -8.22 15.88 -6.04
CA ARG A 132 -6.97 15.12 -5.82
C ARG A 132 -7.24 13.63 -5.69
N VAL A 133 -8.27 13.23 -4.97
CA VAL A 133 -8.66 11.81 -4.83
C VAL A 133 -9.05 11.22 -6.18
N LYS A 134 -9.87 11.92 -6.97
CA LYS A 134 -10.23 11.51 -8.35
C LYS A 134 -8.99 11.36 -9.23
N GLN A 135 -8.07 12.33 -9.20
CA GLN A 135 -6.83 12.24 -9.96
C GLN A 135 -5.96 11.06 -9.52
N ALA A 136 -5.89 10.78 -8.21
CA ALA A 136 -5.18 9.63 -7.67
C ALA A 136 -5.78 8.31 -8.16
N ILE A 137 -7.12 8.20 -8.28
CA ILE A 137 -7.79 7.05 -8.88
C ILE A 137 -7.37 6.89 -10.34
N ILE A 138 -7.48 7.95 -11.16
CA ILE A 138 -7.13 7.93 -12.58
C ILE A 138 -5.66 7.52 -12.80
N ASN A 139 -4.76 7.95 -11.92
CA ASN A 139 -3.34 7.62 -11.99
C ASN A 139 -3.02 6.20 -11.48
N GLY A 140 -3.98 5.50 -10.87
CA GLY A 140 -3.75 4.22 -10.20
C GLY A 140 -2.98 4.36 -8.89
N ARG A 141 -3.05 5.52 -8.23
CA ARG A 141 -2.26 5.89 -7.05
C ARG A 141 -3.10 6.24 -5.81
N LEU A 142 -4.34 5.75 -5.73
CA LEU A 142 -5.22 6.03 -4.59
C LEU A 142 -4.63 5.54 -3.26
N TRP A 143 -3.98 4.37 -3.26
CA TRP A 143 -3.36 3.83 -2.05
C TRP A 143 -2.19 4.69 -1.58
N GLU A 144 -1.31 5.11 -2.48
CA GLU A 144 -0.21 6.04 -2.20
C GLU A 144 -0.74 7.38 -1.67
N TYR A 145 -1.83 7.87 -2.27
CA TYR A 145 -2.47 9.10 -1.81
C TYR A 145 -3.04 8.94 -0.40
N LEU A 146 -3.79 7.86 -0.13
CA LEU A 146 -4.28 7.54 1.21
C LEU A 146 -3.12 7.43 2.22
N ARG A 147 -2.01 6.76 1.84
CA ARG A 147 -0.82 6.64 2.67
C ARG A 147 -0.26 8.01 3.04
N LEU A 148 -0.09 8.90 2.06
CA LEU A 148 0.35 10.28 2.29
C LEU A 148 -0.60 11.00 3.26
N LYS A 149 -1.92 10.89 3.05
CA LYS A 149 -2.93 11.51 3.91
C LYS A 149 -2.90 10.96 5.33
N SER A 150 -2.68 9.66 5.49
CA SER A 150 -2.68 9.00 6.79
C SER A 150 -1.64 9.53 7.77
N GLN A 151 -0.55 10.12 7.27
CA GLN A 151 0.51 10.73 8.08
C GLN A 151 0.07 12.06 8.73
N SER A 152 -1.08 12.61 8.36
CA SER A 152 -1.59 13.84 8.97
C SER A 152 -2.09 13.67 10.41
N HIS A 153 -2.52 12.46 10.80
CA HIS A 153 -3.05 12.21 12.14
C HIS A 153 -2.89 10.74 12.55
N PRO A 154 -2.48 10.42 13.80
CA PRO A 154 -2.29 9.04 14.26
C PRO A 154 -3.52 8.13 14.05
N ALA A 155 -4.72 8.65 14.32
CA ALA A 155 -5.95 7.88 14.14
C ALA A 155 -6.24 7.52 12.67
N LEU A 156 -5.83 8.36 11.71
CA LEU A 156 -5.97 8.05 10.29
C LEU A 156 -4.93 7.01 9.85
N PHE A 157 -3.72 7.08 10.41
CA PHE A 157 -2.71 6.03 10.22
C PHE A 157 -3.14 4.70 10.83
N GLN A 158 -3.79 4.71 11.99
CA GLN A 158 -4.40 3.52 12.59
C GLN A 158 -5.49 2.93 11.68
N ALA A 159 -6.35 3.77 11.10
CA ALA A 159 -7.34 3.32 10.13
C ALA A 159 -6.70 2.67 8.90
N LEU A 160 -5.63 3.27 8.35
CA LEU A 160 -4.87 2.66 7.25
C LEU A 160 -4.33 1.27 7.62
N LYS A 161 -3.74 1.11 8.81
CA LYS A 161 -3.25 -0.19 9.29
C LYS A 161 -4.36 -1.23 9.39
N LYS A 162 -5.58 -0.80 9.70
CA LYS A 162 -6.73 -1.69 9.85
C LYS A 162 -7.24 -2.28 8.54
N LEU A 163 -6.95 -1.66 7.39
CA LEU A 163 -7.30 -2.21 6.07
C LEU A 163 -6.73 -3.63 5.86
N LYS A 164 -5.68 -4.02 6.59
CA LYS A 164 -5.12 -5.38 6.56
C LYS A 164 -6.14 -6.47 6.91
N GLU A 165 -7.11 -6.17 7.78
CA GLU A 165 -8.16 -7.12 8.20
C GLU A 165 -9.13 -7.41 7.05
N TYR A 166 -9.24 -6.48 6.11
CA TYR A 166 -10.09 -6.56 4.93
C TYR A 166 -9.30 -6.83 3.64
N ALA A 167 -8.01 -7.16 3.75
CA ALA A 167 -7.10 -7.29 2.61
C ALA A 167 -7.60 -8.29 1.55
N ALA A 168 -8.24 -9.39 1.96
CA ALA A 168 -8.79 -10.37 1.04
C ALA A 168 -9.94 -9.80 0.19
N TYR A 169 -10.85 -9.04 0.80
CA TYR A 169 -11.97 -8.39 0.11
C TYR A 169 -11.47 -7.25 -0.78
N LEU A 170 -10.55 -6.42 -0.29
CA LEU A 170 -9.98 -5.34 -1.09
C LEU A 170 -9.24 -5.89 -2.31
N GLU A 171 -8.55 -7.02 -2.18
CA GLU A 171 -7.84 -7.66 -3.28
C GLU A 171 -8.79 -8.14 -4.39
N GLU A 172 -9.90 -8.76 -4.03
CA GLU A 172 -10.89 -9.27 -4.98
C GLU A 172 -11.52 -8.15 -5.82
N HIS A 173 -11.73 -6.97 -5.21
CA HIS A 173 -12.40 -5.83 -5.83
C HIS A 173 -11.44 -4.76 -6.40
N SER A 174 -10.14 -5.05 -6.44
CA SER A 174 -9.13 -4.14 -6.98
C SER A 174 -8.73 -4.50 -8.41
N SER A 175 -8.37 -3.50 -9.21
CA SER A 175 -7.90 -3.73 -10.59
C SER A 175 -6.70 -4.68 -10.64
N LEU A 176 -6.63 -5.50 -11.69
CA LEU A 176 -5.53 -6.44 -11.89
C LEU A 176 -4.23 -5.75 -12.30
N THR A 177 -4.34 -4.72 -13.12
CA THR A 177 -3.23 -3.91 -13.61
C THR A 177 -3.52 -2.44 -13.39
N LYS A 178 -2.46 -1.63 -13.38
CA LYS A 178 -2.53 -0.17 -13.31
C LYS A 178 -1.55 0.44 -14.31
N LYS A 179 -1.80 1.68 -14.70
CA LYS A 179 -0.94 2.41 -15.64
C LYS A 179 0.40 2.84 -15.02
N SER A 180 0.44 2.98 -13.71
CA SER A 180 1.61 3.45 -12.96
C SER A 180 2.29 2.32 -12.20
N GLY A 181 3.61 2.42 -12.04
CA GLY A 181 4.33 1.62 -11.05
C GLY A 181 3.91 1.98 -9.61
N LEU A 182 4.10 1.02 -8.71
CA LEU A 182 3.69 1.07 -7.30
C LEU A 182 4.82 1.57 -6.40
N PHE A 183 4.47 2.26 -5.32
CA PHE A 183 5.43 2.66 -4.30
C PHE A 183 5.13 1.97 -2.96
N PHE A 184 6.15 1.31 -2.41
CA PHE A 184 6.10 0.63 -1.12
C PHE A 184 7.03 1.31 -0.13
N PHE A 185 6.50 1.68 1.03
CA PHE A 185 7.25 2.42 2.05
C PHE A 185 7.69 1.53 3.20
N ASP A 186 6.80 0.68 3.70
CA ASP A 186 7.06 -0.23 4.82
C ASP A 186 6.02 -1.36 4.89
N ALA A 187 6.06 -2.14 5.96
CA ALA A 187 5.17 -3.27 6.21
C ALA A 187 3.67 -2.96 6.18
N VAL A 188 3.23 -1.70 6.34
CA VAL A 188 1.81 -1.36 6.22
C VAL A 188 1.33 -1.58 4.78
N ASP A 189 2.21 -1.45 3.79
CA ASP A 189 1.89 -1.69 2.38
C ASP A 189 1.80 -3.18 2.02
N LEU A 190 2.13 -4.11 2.93
CA LEU A 190 1.92 -5.56 2.72
C LEU A 190 0.44 -5.93 2.60
N ALA A 191 -0.45 -5.10 3.15
CA ALA A 191 -1.90 -5.26 3.04
C ALA A 191 -2.45 -4.88 1.64
N ARG A 192 -1.61 -4.35 0.75
CA ARG A 192 -2.03 -3.93 -0.59
C ARG A 192 -2.62 -5.10 -1.40
N PRO A 193 -3.68 -4.85 -2.16
CA PRO A 193 -4.26 -5.80 -3.11
C PRO A 193 -3.22 -6.55 -3.94
N GLU A 194 -2.21 -5.88 -4.47
CA GLU A 194 -1.26 -6.49 -5.40
C GLU A 194 -0.31 -7.47 -4.70
N VAL A 195 0.10 -7.18 -3.46
CA VAL A 195 0.94 -8.07 -2.65
C VAL A 195 0.14 -9.31 -2.23
N VAL A 196 -1.08 -9.09 -1.75
CA VAL A 196 -2.01 -10.16 -1.36
C VAL A 196 -2.32 -11.07 -2.55
N ARG A 197 -2.57 -10.48 -3.72
CA ARG A 197 -2.88 -11.20 -4.96
C ARG A 197 -1.73 -12.05 -5.42
N HIS A 198 -0.51 -11.49 -5.45
CA HIS A 198 0.68 -12.24 -5.83
C HIS A 198 0.86 -13.45 -4.94
N ARG A 199 0.77 -13.27 -3.62
CA ARG A 199 0.86 -14.38 -2.65
C ARG A 199 -0.19 -15.45 -2.93
N LYS A 200 -1.48 -15.09 -3.02
CA LYS A 200 -2.57 -16.04 -3.28
C LYS A 200 -2.37 -16.79 -4.60
N ARG A 201 -2.03 -16.08 -5.68
CA ARG A 201 -1.86 -16.69 -7.01
C ARG A 201 -0.64 -17.61 -7.07
N LEU A 202 0.46 -17.23 -6.43
CA LEU A 202 1.64 -18.09 -6.34
C LEU A 202 1.33 -19.38 -5.57
N GLU A 203 0.46 -19.30 -4.56
CA GLU A 203 0.07 -20.42 -3.71
C GLU A 203 -0.98 -21.33 -4.35
N GLU A 204 -1.95 -20.77 -5.07
CA GLU A 204 -3.15 -21.48 -5.55
C GLU A 204 -3.11 -21.84 -7.04
N ARG A 205 -2.37 -21.08 -7.86
CA ARG A 205 -2.47 -21.14 -9.33
C ARG A 205 -1.14 -21.40 -10.03
N TYR A 206 -0.02 -21.07 -9.39
CA TYR A 206 1.30 -21.27 -9.98
C TYR A 206 1.77 -22.70 -9.74
N SER A 207 2.27 -23.34 -10.80
CA SER A 207 2.95 -24.62 -10.74
C SER A 207 4.38 -24.44 -11.26
N PRO A 208 5.41 -24.88 -10.51
CA PRO A 208 6.78 -24.86 -10.99
C PRO A 208 6.97 -25.67 -12.29
N PRO A 209 8.06 -25.42 -13.05
CA PRO A 209 8.39 -26.23 -14.21
C PRO A 209 8.48 -27.73 -13.87
N GLU A 210 7.85 -28.60 -14.67
CA GLU A 210 7.72 -30.04 -14.37
C GLU A 210 9.04 -30.78 -14.16
N LYS A 211 10.10 -30.36 -14.87
CA LYS A 211 11.44 -30.96 -14.80
C LYS A 211 12.30 -30.39 -13.67
N ALA A 212 11.80 -29.40 -12.93
CA ALA A 212 12.60 -28.72 -11.93
C ALA A 212 12.73 -29.54 -10.64
N GLU A 213 13.92 -30.11 -10.43
CA GLU A 213 14.25 -30.84 -9.20
C GLU A 213 14.95 -29.96 -8.16
N THR A 214 15.64 -28.90 -8.62
CA THR A 214 16.42 -28.00 -7.76
C THR A 214 15.80 -26.60 -7.77
N LEU A 215 15.57 -26.02 -6.59
CA LEU A 215 15.19 -24.60 -6.48
C LEU A 215 16.42 -23.75 -6.19
N ILE A 216 16.62 -22.71 -6.97
CA ILE A 216 17.66 -21.71 -6.76
C ILE A 216 17.00 -20.39 -6.36
N LEU A 217 17.24 -19.95 -5.13
CA LEU A 217 16.72 -18.70 -4.57
C LEU A 217 17.79 -17.61 -4.60
N LEU A 218 17.51 -16.54 -5.34
CA LEU A 218 18.39 -15.39 -5.56
C LEU A 218 17.84 -14.14 -4.84
N PRO A 219 18.70 -13.26 -4.30
CA PRO A 219 18.23 -11.99 -3.77
C PRO A 219 17.70 -11.10 -4.89
N GLN A 220 16.74 -10.23 -4.55
CA GLN A 220 16.33 -9.13 -5.43
C GLN A 220 17.53 -8.26 -5.87
N THR A 221 17.46 -7.72 -7.08
CA THR A 221 18.47 -6.81 -7.62
C THR A 221 17.94 -5.39 -7.73
N ALA A 222 18.85 -4.41 -7.84
CA ALA A 222 18.46 -3.00 -8.00
C ALA A 222 17.68 -2.77 -9.30
N GLU A 223 18.14 -3.37 -10.40
CA GLU A 223 17.47 -3.35 -11.70
C GLU A 223 16.32 -4.36 -11.71
N LYS A 224 15.15 -3.92 -12.21
CA LYS A 224 13.97 -4.75 -12.46
C LYS A 224 13.60 -4.66 -13.96
N PRO A 225 13.18 -5.75 -14.61
CA PRO A 225 13.04 -7.12 -14.09
C PRO A 225 14.41 -7.71 -13.70
N PHE A 226 14.42 -8.57 -12.67
CA PHE A 226 15.65 -8.98 -12.00
C PHE A 226 16.59 -9.78 -12.92
N HIS A 227 16.04 -10.55 -13.86
CA HIS A 227 16.86 -11.33 -14.81
C HIS A 227 17.69 -10.48 -15.79
N LYS A 228 17.40 -9.17 -15.94
CA LYS A 228 18.19 -8.28 -16.81
C LYS A 228 19.43 -7.70 -16.13
N SER A 229 19.45 -7.74 -14.80
CA SER A 229 20.52 -7.15 -13.98
C SER A 229 21.90 -7.76 -14.27
N LYS A 230 22.95 -6.98 -14.01
CA LYS A 230 24.34 -7.45 -14.15
C LYS A 230 24.68 -8.47 -13.07
N GLU A 231 24.13 -8.29 -11.88
CA GLU A 231 24.23 -9.14 -10.71
C GLU A 231 23.71 -10.54 -11.01
N TYR A 232 22.50 -10.65 -11.56
CA TYR A 232 21.93 -11.92 -12.00
C TYR A 232 22.85 -12.63 -13.01
N ARG A 233 23.28 -11.93 -14.07
CA ARG A 233 24.16 -12.51 -15.11
C ARG A 233 25.47 -13.05 -14.53
N ARG A 234 26.04 -12.37 -13.52
CA ARG A 234 27.24 -12.84 -12.81
C ARG A 234 26.96 -14.08 -11.99
N ILE A 235 25.88 -14.08 -11.20
CA ILE A 235 25.51 -15.22 -10.35
C ILE A 235 25.27 -16.46 -11.21
N VAL A 236 24.48 -16.34 -12.29
CA VAL A 236 24.21 -17.46 -13.21
C VAL A 236 25.49 -17.98 -13.88
N LYS A 237 26.43 -17.10 -14.25
CA LYS A 237 27.71 -17.51 -14.85
C LYS A 237 28.55 -18.37 -13.88
N ILE A 238 28.56 -18.05 -12.60
CA ILE A 238 29.30 -18.84 -11.60
C ILE A 238 28.55 -20.13 -11.26
N LEU A 239 27.21 -20.07 -11.13
CA LEU A 239 26.39 -21.28 -10.97
C LEU A 239 26.61 -22.26 -12.13
N ARG A 240 26.74 -21.77 -13.36
CA ARG A 240 27.10 -22.60 -14.53
C ARG A 240 28.45 -23.28 -14.37
N LYS A 241 29.45 -22.60 -13.79
CA LYS A 241 30.79 -23.18 -13.57
C LYS A 241 30.81 -24.22 -12.46
N GLU A 242 30.05 -23.99 -11.38
CA GLU A 242 30.06 -24.87 -10.20
C GLU A 242 29.04 -26.02 -10.27
N ALA A 243 28.00 -25.90 -11.10
CA ALA A 243 26.85 -26.80 -11.09
C ALA A 243 26.25 -27.02 -12.50
N LEU A 244 27.12 -27.27 -13.49
CA LEU A 244 26.78 -27.39 -14.92
C LEU A 244 25.59 -28.34 -15.18
N GLU A 245 25.53 -29.50 -14.50
CA GLU A 245 24.45 -30.49 -14.65
C GLU A 245 23.14 -30.09 -13.95
N LYS A 246 23.18 -29.22 -12.94
CA LYS A 246 22.00 -28.88 -12.11
C LYS A 246 21.10 -27.81 -12.74
N LEU A 247 21.61 -27.05 -13.71
CA LEU A 247 20.90 -25.93 -14.31
C LEU A 247 19.82 -26.33 -15.31
N GLU A 248 19.93 -27.51 -15.94
CA GLU A 248 18.89 -28.00 -16.86
C GLU A 248 17.59 -28.34 -16.12
N ASN A 249 17.70 -28.73 -14.85
CA ASN A 249 16.58 -29.05 -13.95
C ASN A 249 16.44 -28.06 -12.79
N ALA A 250 16.97 -26.84 -12.95
CA ALA A 250 16.87 -25.79 -11.93
C ALA A 250 15.67 -24.88 -12.20
N HIS A 251 14.93 -24.56 -11.14
CA HIS A 251 13.98 -23.48 -11.14
C HIS A 251 14.57 -22.26 -10.43
N LEU A 252 14.65 -21.14 -11.15
CA LEU A 252 15.20 -19.89 -10.65
C LEU A 252 14.08 -19.00 -10.09
N CYS A 253 14.22 -18.61 -8.83
CA CYS A 253 13.30 -17.71 -8.14
C CYS A 253 14.09 -16.62 -7.43
N PHE A 254 13.51 -15.43 -7.36
CA PHE A 254 14.01 -14.34 -6.53
C PHE A 254 13.25 -14.30 -5.20
N TYR A 255 13.89 -13.86 -4.12
CA TYR A 255 13.20 -13.39 -2.92
C TYR A 255 13.28 -11.86 -2.87
N ALA A 256 12.13 -11.21 -2.93
CA ALA A 256 12.01 -9.77 -3.13
C ALA A 256 10.95 -9.16 -2.22
N ALA A 257 11.25 -8.02 -1.60
CA ALA A 257 10.27 -7.20 -0.91
C ALA A 257 9.47 -6.39 -1.94
N PRO A 258 8.15 -6.26 -1.78
CA PRO A 258 7.30 -6.87 -0.75
C PRO A 258 6.75 -8.27 -1.14
N PHE A 259 7.03 -8.77 -2.34
CA PHE A 259 6.29 -9.89 -2.94
C PHE A 259 6.65 -11.30 -2.42
N GLY A 260 7.74 -11.46 -1.68
CA GLY A 260 8.20 -12.78 -1.28
C GLY A 260 8.93 -13.48 -2.42
N VAL A 261 8.51 -14.69 -2.76
CA VAL A 261 9.11 -15.46 -3.87
C VAL A 261 8.57 -14.96 -5.21
N VAL A 262 9.47 -14.69 -6.14
CA VAL A 262 9.19 -14.25 -7.51
C VAL A 262 9.88 -15.19 -8.49
N PRO A 263 9.16 -16.16 -9.08
CA PRO A 263 9.68 -16.98 -10.17
C PRO A 263 10.15 -16.15 -11.35
N ILE A 264 11.22 -16.57 -12.02
CA ILE A 264 11.77 -15.84 -13.17
C ILE A 264 10.76 -15.71 -14.31
N GLU A 265 9.85 -16.67 -14.47
CA GLU A 265 8.80 -16.65 -15.50
C GLU A 265 7.77 -15.54 -15.26
N LEU A 266 7.73 -14.96 -14.06
CA LEU A 266 6.78 -13.94 -13.66
C LEU A 266 7.42 -12.55 -13.46
N ASP A 267 8.75 -12.41 -13.49
CA ASP A 267 9.41 -11.18 -13.03
C ASP A 267 9.13 -9.93 -13.92
N GLU A 268 8.74 -10.14 -15.18
CA GLU A 268 8.28 -9.07 -16.08
C GLU A 268 6.80 -8.72 -15.92
N THR A 269 6.02 -9.54 -15.21
CA THR A 269 4.57 -9.37 -15.11
C THR A 269 4.21 -8.31 -14.08
N TYR A 270 3.13 -7.56 -14.31
CA TYR A 270 2.68 -6.54 -13.36
C TYR A 270 2.21 -7.16 -12.04
N PRO A 271 2.62 -6.62 -10.86
CA PRO A 271 3.48 -5.44 -10.66
C PRO A 271 4.97 -5.77 -10.41
N LEU A 272 5.43 -6.99 -10.66
CA LEU A 272 6.71 -7.55 -10.21
C LEU A 272 7.97 -6.91 -10.82
N SER A 273 7.81 -6.03 -11.82
CA SER A 273 8.88 -5.16 -12.33
C SER A 273 8.55 -3.67 -12.27
N GLN A 274 7.30 -3.29 -11.99
CA GLN A 274 6.84 -1.89 -11.98
C GLN A 274 6.61 -1.42 -10.53
N TYR A 275 7.66 -1.42 -9.72
CA TYR A 275 7.58 -0.88 -8.37
C TYR A 275 8.91 -0.34 -7.83
N GLU A 276 8.80 0.60 -6.90
CA GLU A 276 9.89 1.08 -6.07
C GLU A 276 9.62 0.80 -4.59
N ILE A 277 10.70 0.60 -3.85
CA ILE A 277 10.66 0.36 -2.40
C ILE A 277 11.55 1.37 -1.68
N ALA A 278 11.15 1.76 -0.47
CA ALA A 278 12.05 2.47 0.43
C ALA A 278 13.13 1.52 0.97
N LEU A 279 14.36 2.04 1.08
CA LEU A 279 15.50 1.34 1.68
C LEU A 279 16.03 2.14 2.88
N PRO A 280 16.57 1.48 3.92
CA PRO A 280 16.66 0.02 4.10
C PRO A 280 15.28 -0.63 4.36
N ILE A 281 15.13 -1.91 4.00
CA ILE A 281 13.89 -2.68 4.21
C ILE A 281 13.62 -2.80 5.72
N ASP A 282 12.39 -2.56 6.15
CA ASP A 282 12.00 -2.73 7.55
C ASP A 282 11.94 -4.20 7.97
N LEU A 283 12.08 -4.47 9.27
CA LEU A 283 12.16 -5.83 9.81
C LEU A 283 10.87 -6.64 9.61
N GLU A 284 9.70 -6.00 9.64
CA GLU A 284 8.42 -6.69 9.49
C GLU A 284 8.23 -7.15 8.03
N THR A 285 8.61 -6.32 7.05
CA THR A 285 8.68 -6.72 5.63
C THR A 285 9.70 -7.85 5.40
N LYS A 286 10.89 -7.79 6.03
CA LYS A 286 11.86 -8.89 5.94
C LYS A 286 11.28 -10.21 6.47
N ARG A 287 10.61 -10.16 7.62
CA ARG A 287 9.96 -11.34 8.23
C ARG A 287 8.84 -11.88 7.35
N TYR A 288 8.02 -11.01 6.76
CA TYR A 288 6.98 -11.41 5.82
C TYR A 288 7.55 -12.17 4.63
N VAL A 289 8.59 -11.62 3.98
CA VAL A 289 9.25 -12.28 2.83
C VAL A 289 9.87 -13.61 3.24
N ALA A 290 10.55 -13.66 4.39
CA ALA A 290 11.12 -14.89 4.94
C ALA A 290 10.04 -15.97 5.17
N GLU A 291 8.86 -15.58 5.65
CA GLU A 291 7.71 -16.46 5.78
C GLU A 291 7.20 -16.96 4.42
N GLN A 292 7.08 -16.08 3.41
CA GLN A 292 6.69 -16.48 2.06
C GLN A 292 7.68 -17.48 1.44
N VAL A 293 8.98 -17.26 1.61
CA VAL A 293 10.04 -18.19 1.19
C VAL A 293 9.88 -19.54 1.89
N ALA A 294 9.71 -19.53 3.22
CA ALA A 294 9.53 -20.77 3.99
C ALA A 294 8.26 -21.53 3.57
N ASN A 295 7.16 -20.83 3.28
CA ASN A 295 5.91 -21.44 2.85
C ASN A 295 6.01 -22.02 1.43
N TYR A 296 6.69 -21.33 0.52
CA TYR A 296 6.97 -21.82 -0.82
C TYR A 296 7.82 -23.11 -0.79
N ILE A 297 8.86 -23.16 0.05
CA ILE A 297 9.68 -24.36 0.26
C ILE A 297 8.85 -25.53 0.81
N LYS A 298 7.97 -25.28 1.79
CA LYS A 298 7.16 -26.35 2.40
C LYS A 298 6.17 -26.98 1.41
N LYS A 299 5.63 -26.19 0.48
CA LYS A 299 4.62 -26.61 -0.49
C LYS A 299 5.21 -27.19 -1.78
N SER A 300 6.47 -26.88 -2.08
CA SER A 300 7.12 -27.36 -3.28
C SER A 300 7.61 -28.82 -3.16
N GLY A 301 7.88 -29.43 -4.32
CA GLY A 301 8.38 -30.80 -4.47
C GLY A 301 9.87 -30.92 -4.75
N TYR A 302 10.66 -29.84 -4.55
CA TYR A 302 12.08 -29.86 -4.88
C TYR A 302 12.89 -30.85 -4.03
N LYS A 303 13.88 -31.47 -4.67
CA LYS A 303 14.82 -32.41 -4.05
C LYS A 303 16.02 -31.71 -3.41
N GLU A 304 16.37 -30.52 -3.87
CA GLU A 304 17.49 -29.73 -3.37
C GLU A 304 17.16 -28.23 -3.46
N ILE A 305 17.67 -27.44 -2.51
CA ILE A 305 17.56 -25.98 -2.52
C ILE A 305 18.95 -25.38 -2.46
N ILE A 306 19.22 -24.43 -3.37
CA ILE A 306 20.41 -23.57 -3.37
C ILE A 306 19.94 -22.16 -3.03
N PHE A 307 20.44 -21.60 -1.94
CA PHE A 307 20.09 -20.26 -1.48
C PHE A 307 21.30 -19.33 -1.58
N VAL A 308 21.16 -18.24 -2.33
CA VAL A 308 22.18 -17.19 -2.41
C VAL A 308 21.84 -16.11 -1.39
N GLU A 309 22.74 -15.90 -0.43
CA GLU A 309 22.52 -15.01 0.71
C GLU A 309 22.95 -13.57 0.42
N ASP A 310 22.09 -12.62 0.81
CA ASP A 310 22.35 -11.18 0.82
C ASP A 310 22.14 -10.62 2.24
N ARG A 311 23.20 -10.69 3.05
CA ARG A 311 23.17 -10.23 4.45
C ARG A 311 22.99 -8.72 4.60
N GLU A 312 23.39 -7.94 3.59
CA GLU A 312 23.32 -6.49 3.62
C GLU A 312 21.86 -6.03 3.63
N ASN A 313 21.05 -6.55 2.71
CA ASN A 313 19.65 -6.19 2.62
C ASN A 313 18.74 -7.03 3.55
N TRP A 314 19.07 -8.30 3.81
CA TRP A 314 18.16 -9.24 4.47
C TRP A 314 18.59 -9.73 5.85
N ASN A 315 19.78 -9.32 6.33
CA ASN A 315 20.40 -9.90 7.52
C ASN A 315 20.45 -11.43 7.40
N GLU A 316 20.13 -12.17 8.47
CA GLU A 316 20.02 -13.63 8.45
C GLU A 316 18.55 -14.11 8.41
N VAL A 317 17.58 -13.19 8.35
CA VAL A 317 16.14 -13.49 8.54
C VAL A 317 15.61 -14.47 7.51
N VAL A 318 15.95 -14.26 6.23
CA VAL A 318 15.53 -15.15 5.14
C VAL A 318 16.33 -16.46 5.15
N THR A 319 17.65 -16.39 5.42
CA THR A 319 18.53 -17.56 5.55
C THR A 319 18.00 -18.53 6.61
N GLU A 320 17.74 -18.04 7.82
CA GLU A 320 17.22 -18.86 8.91
C GLU A 320 15.83 -19.46 8.59
N ALA A 321 14.97 -18.71 7.91
CA ALA A 321 13.65 -19.20 7.53
C ALA A 321 13.75 -20.34 6.50
N CYS A 322 14.68 -20.21 5.54
CA CYS A 322 15.03 -21.24 4.58
C CYS A 322 15.57 -22.50 5.29
N GLU A 323 16.55 -22.35 6.18
CA GLU A 323 17.13 -23.46 6.97
C GLU A 323 16.07 -24.21 7.77
N ARG A 324 15.20 -23.49 8.49
CA ARG A 324 14.09 -24.07 9.26
C ARG A 324 13.13 -24.85 8.37
N ALA A 325 12.77 -24.31 7.19
CA ALA A 325 11.87 -24.95 6.26
C ALA A 325 12.47 -26.23 5.64
N CYS A 326 13.73 -26.16 5.21
CA CYS A 326 14.48 -27.28 4.65
C CYS A 326 14.66 -28.41 5.67
N LYS A 327 15.03 -28.09 6.92
CA LYS A 327 15.18 -29.07 8.00
C LYS A 327 13.87 -29.83 8.28
N LYS A 328 12.74 -29.12 8.29
CA LYS A 328 11.40 -29.73 8.50
C LYS A 328 11.02 -30.70 7.38
N ARG A 329 11.39 -30.40 6.13
CA ARG A 329 11.12 -31.22 4.94
C ARG A 329 12.21 -32.25 4.64
N LYS A 330 13.34 -32.23 5.37
CA LYS A 330 14.55 -33.01 5.09
C LYS A 330 15.09 -32.76 3.66
N ILE A 331 14.99 -31.53 3.17
CA ILE A 331 15.54 -31.12 1.86
C ILE A 331 16.97 -30.63 2.08
N PRO A 332 17.97 -31.16 1.35
CA PRO A 332 19.32 -30.61 1.31
C PRO A 332 19.31 -29.13 0.94
N LEU A 333 19.99 -28.32 1.76
CA LEU A 333 20.15 -26.88 1.55
C LEU A 333 21.64 -26.55 1.37
N LYS A 334 21.96 -25.90 0.25
CA LYS A 334 23.28 -25.30 0.02
C LYS A 334 23.17 -23.78 0.09
N VAL A 335 23.77 -23.17 1.12
CA VAL A 335 23.83 -21.71 1.26
C VAL A 335 25.12 -21.19 0.61
N LEU A 336 24.97 -20.20 -0.27
CA LEU A 336 26.08 -19.51 -0.94
C LEU A 336 26.16 -18.08 -0.40
N SER A 337 27.23 -17.77 0.34
CA SER A 337 27.42 -16.47 1.00
C SER A 337 27.90 -15.37 0.03
N GLY A 338 27.25 -14.20 0.10
CA GLY A 338 27.41 -13.00 -0.75
C GLY A 338 28.84 -12.43 -0.92
N ASN A 339 29.79 -12.70 -0.03
CA ASN A 339 31.16 -12.16 -0.12
C ASN A 339 31.94 -12.59 -1.38
N ARG A 340 31.46 -13.59 -2.12
CA ARG A 340 32.04 -14.01 -3.42
C ARG A 340 31.36 -13.38 -4.64
N TRP A 341 30.32 -12.56 -4.47
CA TRP A 341 29.36 -12.22 -5.53
C TRP A 341 29.23 -10.72 -5.80
N GLY A 342 29.91 -9.87 -5.03
CA GLY A 342 29.99 -8.43 -5.30
C GLY A 342 31.01 -7.68 -4.46
N LYS A 343 32.18 -7.40 -5.03
CA LYS A 343 32.69 -6.02 -5.19
C LYS A 343 33.35 -5.94 -6.58
N PRO A 344 33.38 -4.76 -7.24
CA PRO A 344 34.12 -4.56 -8.47
C PRO A 344 35.57 -5.07 -8.39
#